data_AF-A0A2A3J4S1-F1
#
_entry.id   AF-A0A2A3J4S1-F1
#
_cell.length_a   1.000
_cell.length_b   1.000
_cell.length_c   1.000
_cell.angle_alpha   90.00
_cell.angle_beta   90.00
_cell.angle_gamma   90.00
#
_symmetry.space_group_name_H-M   'P 1'
#
loop_
_entity.id
_entity.type
_entity.pdbx_description
1 polymer ?
#
loop_
_entity_poly.entity_id
_entity_poly.type
_entity_poly.pdbx_seq_one_letter_code
_entity_poly.pdbx_strand_id
1 'polypeptide(L)'
;MMTVFHRRVVPVLLLVQVAYVALLEFAFTFLTPDTAEIDHTDPSTSATALYAVLVAVALLALAGGAALLGSAQVRERTPRAVRVGWLTLLGLGELAVATMFLRNVAAGASGPDTLIGVLASVASCAIAVSCLTETSTVLRGTPA
;
A
#
# COMPACT_ATOMS: atom_id res chain seq x y z
N MET A 1 21.87 11.92 -0.83
CA MET A 1 20.60 12.23 -1.53
C MET A 1 19.57 11.10 -1.39
N MET A 2 19.91 9.82 -1.59
CA MET A 2 18.97 8.70 -1.42
C MET A 2 18.31 8.65 -0.02
N THR A 3 19.04 8.99 1.04
CA THR A 3 18.53 9.01 2.43
C THR A 3 17.40 10.03 2.66
N VAL A 4 17.38 11.16 1.95
CA VAL A 4 16.35 12.21 2.13
C VAL A 4 15.07 11.85 1.38
N PHE A 5 15.20 11.29 0.18
CA PHE A 5 14.08 10.79 -0.62
C PHE A 5 13.34 9.69 0.13
N HIS A 6 14.10 8.76 0.72
CA HIS A 6 13.57 7.62 1.45
C HIS A 6 12.81 7.99 2.73
N ARG A 7 13.28 9.02 3.46
CA ARG A 7 12.75 9.41 4.77
C ARG A 7 11.54 10.34 4.70
N ARG A 8 11.29 10.97 3.54
CA ARG A 8 10.19 11.92 3.35
C ARG A 8 9.22 11.52 2.24
N VAL A 9 9.70 11.01 1.12
CA VAL A 9 8.85 10.69 -0.03
C VAL A 9 8.07 9.41 0.19
N VAL A 10 8.70 8.37 0.74
CA VAL A 10 8.05 7.06 0.95
C VAL A 10 6.89 7.13 1.96
N PRO A 11 7.02 7.79 3.13
CA PRO A 11 5.89 8.00 4.03
C PRO A 11 4.75 8.78 3.37
N VAL A 12 5.08 9.79 2.55
CA VAL A 12 4.06 10.57 1.81
C VAL A 12 3.36 9.70 0.76
N LEU A 13 4.09 8.86 0.02
CA LEU A 13 3.50 7.92 -0.95
C LEU A 13 2.53 6.94 -0.26
N LEU A 14 2.91 6.40 0.91
CA LEU A 14 2.02 5.55 1.71
C LEU A 14 0.77 6.30 2.17
N LEU A 15 0.90 7.56 2.60
CA LEU A 15 -0.25 8.39 2.96
C LEU A 15 -1.15 8.71 1.76
N VAL A 16 -0.56 8.93 0.59
CA VAL A 16 -1.31 9.12 -0.66
C VAL A 16 -2.07 7.85 -1.03
N GLN A 17 -1.48 6.66 -0.88
CA GLN A 17 -2.19 5.39 -1.06
C GLN A 17 -3.34 5.23 -0.06
N VAL A 18 -3.12 5.55 1.23
CA VAL A 18 -4.19 5.55 2.24
C VAL A 18 -5.33 6.48 1.83
N ALA A 19 -5.01 7.70 1.42
CA ALA A 19 -6.01 8.67 0.97
C ALA A 19 -6.74 8.18 -0.29
N TYR A 20 -6.02 7.59 -1.24
CA TYR A 20 -6.58 7.04 -2.48
C TYR A 20 -7.56 5.89 -2.20
N VAL A 21 -7.16 4.92 -1.35
CA VAL A 21 -8.03 3.81 -0.95
C VAL A 21 -9.24 4.34 -0.19
N ALA A 22 -9.06 5.27 0.76
CA ALA A 22 -10.18 5.86 1.50
C ALA A 22 -11.16 6.62 0.58
N LEU A 23 -10.65 7.34 -0.41
CA LEU A 23 -11.47 8.03 -1.41
C LEU A 23 -12.22 7.04 -2.31
N LEU A 24 -11.59 5.94 -2.72
CA LEU A 24 -12.24 4.88 -3.48
C LEU A 24 -13.36 4.22 -2.67
N GLU A 25 -13.10 3.84 -1.42
CA GLU A 25 -14.11 3.27 -0.52
C GLU A 25 -15.28 4.25 -0.32
N PHE A 26 -14.98 5.53 -0.12
CA PHE A 26 -16.00 6.57 -0.03
C PHE A 26 -16.82 6.66 -1.33
N ALA A 27 -16.16 6.69 -2.48
CA ALA A 27 -16.84 6.71 -3.78
C ALA A 27 -17.72 5.47 -3.99
N PHE A 28 -17.22 4.27 -3.72
CA PHE A 28 -18.00 3.03 -3.85
C PHE A 28 -19.19 2.98 -2.89
N THR A 29 -19.04 3.52 -1.68
CA THR A 29 -20.10 3.52 -0.66
C THR A 29 -21.18 4.57 -0.95
N PHE A 30 -20.81 5.76 -1.44
CA PHE A 30 -21.73 6.90 -1.54
C PHE A 30 -22.15 7.27 -2.96
N LEU A 31 -21.32 6.96 -3.96
CA LEU A 31 -21.61 7.27 -5.36
C LEU A 31 -22.14 6.06 -6.13
N THR A 32 -22.37 4.93 -5.45
CA THR A 32 -22.86 3.63 -5.95
C THR A 32 -22.70 3.52 -7.46
N PRO A 33 -21.52 3.11 -7.97
CA PRO A 33 -21.37 2.94 -9.40
C PRO A 33 -22.49 2.03 -9.88
N ASP A 34 -23.17 2.43 -10.96
CA ASP A 34 -24.24 1.66 -11.58
C ASP A 34 -23.63 0.41 -12.23
N THR A 35 -23.30 -0.57 -11.39
CA THR A 35 -22.77 -1.88 -11.76
C THR A 35 -23.89 -2.90 -11.84
N ALA A 36 -25.14 -2.46 -12.01
CA ALA A 36 -26.32 -3.31 -12.15
C ALA A 36 -26.19 -4.33 -13.30
N GLU A 37 -25.22 -4.14 -14.20
CA GLU A 37 -24.92 -5.02 -15.32
C GLU A 37 -23.85 -6.11 -15.03
N ILE A 38 -23.12 -6.06 -13.91
CA ILE A 38 -21.92 -6.92 -13.69
C ILE A 38 -22.13 -8.05 -12.65
N ASP A 39 -23.08 -7.97 -11.73
CA ASP A 39 -23.26 -9.05 -10.74
C ASP A 39 -24.74 -9.29 -10.40
N HIS A 40 -25.25 -10.46 -10.82
CA HIS A 40 -26.56 -10.97 -10.42
C HIS A 40 -26.49 -11.86 -9.16
N THR A 41 -25.38 -11.82 -8.43
CA THR A 41 -25.22 -12.52 -7.17
C THR A 41 -25.44 -11.53 -6.03
N ASP A 42 -26.50 -11.73 -5.24
CA ASP A 42 -26.72 -10.91 -4.04
C ASP A 42 -25.44 -10.92 -3.17
N PRO A 43 -24.89 -9.76 -2.80
CA PRO A 43 -23.69 -9.71 -1.99
C PRO A 43 -23.96 -10.32 -0.63
N SER A 44 -23.35 -11.48 -0.35
CA SER A 44 -23.47 -12.11 0.96
C SER A 44 -22.88 -11.22 2.05
N THR A 45 -23.59 -11.02 3.16
CA THR A 45 -23.16 -10.16 4.28
C THR A 45 -21.77 -10.52 4.81
N SER A 46 -21.42 -11.81 4.77
CA SER A 46 -20.10 -12.32 5.16
C SER A 46 -18.99 -11.88 4.21
N ALA A 47 -19.23 -11.86 2.90
CA ALA A 47 -18.26 -11.37 1.92
C ALA A 47 -18.01 -9.86 2.09
N THR A 48 -19.06 -9.08 2.32
CA THR A 48 -18.94 -7.63 2.58
C THR A 48 -18.15 -7.34 3.86
N ALA A 49 -18.40 -8.09 4.93
CA ALA A 49 -17.65 -7.95 6.17
C ALA A 49 -16.17 -8.32 6.02
N LEU A 50 -15.86 -9.41 5.32
CA LEU A 50 -14.49 -9.82 5.02
C LEU A 50 -13.75 -8.77 4.19
N TYR A 51 -14.40 -8.22 3.17
CA TYR A 51 -13.86 -7.13 2.36
C TYR A 51 -13.50 -5.92 3.24
N ALA A 52 -14.44 -5.44 4.05
CA ALA A 52 -14.21 -4.29 4.92
C ALA A 52 -13.06 -4.52 5.91
N VAL A 53 -12.95 -5.73 6.47
CA VAL A 53 -11.84 -6.11 7.35
C VAL A 53 -10.51 -6.09 6.60
N LEU A 54 -10.45 -6.64 5.38
CA LEU A 54 -9.24 -6.63 4.56
C LEU A 54 -8.79 -5.21 4.22
N VAL A 55 -9.73 -4.33 3.86
CA VAL A 55 -9.44 -2.91 3.60
C VAL A 55 -8.91 -2.23 4.85
N ALA A 56 -9.55 -2.42 6.01
CA ALA A 56 -9.09 -1.85 7.27
C ALA A 56 -7.68 -2.33 7.65
N VAL A 57 -7.39 -3.62 7.47
CA VAL A 57 -6.06 -4.19 7.70
C VAL A 57 -5.02 -3.59 6.75
N ALA A 58 -5.35 -3.41 5.47
CA ALA A 58 -4.47 -2.78 4.50
C ALA A 58 -4.17 -1.32 4.87
N LEU A 59 -5.19 -0.53 5.22
CA LEU A 59 -5.02 0.86 5.65
C LEU A 59 -4.15 0.96 6.91
N LEU A 60 -4.35 0.07 7.88
CA LEU A 60 -3.51 -0.02 9.08
C LEU A 60 -2.06 -0.36 8.73
N ALA A 61 -1.83 -1.32 7.83
CA ALA A 61 -0.50 -1.70 7.38
C ALA A 61 0.25 -0.51 6.75
N LEU A 62 -0.43 0.21 5.84
CA LEU A 62 0.10 1.39 5.15
C LEU A 62 0.40 2.53 6.12
N ALA A 63 -0.57 2.88 6.98
CA ALA A 63 -0.43 3.95 7.97
C ALA A 63 0.67 3.63 9.00
N GLY A 64 0.74 2.38 9.47
CA GLY A 64 1.80 1.90 10.35
C GLY A 64 3.18 1.95 9.68
N GLY A 65 3.26 1.58 8.39
CA GLY A 65 4.48 1.72 7.59
C GLY A 65 4.93 3.17 7.46
N ALA A 66 4.00 4.08 7.16
CA ALA A 66 4.27 5.50 7.07
C ALA A 66 4.77 6.07 8.40
N ALA A 67 4.16 5.67 9.51
CA ALA A 67 4.60 6.07 10.85
C ALA A 67 6.01 5.54 11.18
N LEU A 68 6.29 4.26 10.88
CA LEU A 68 7.60 3.64 11.13
C LEU A 68 8.73 4.26 10.30
N LEU A 69 8.45 4.62 9.05
CA LEU A 69 9.44 5.21 8.13
C LEU A 69 9.58 6.74 8.33
N GLY A 70 8.49 7.42 8.67
CA GLY A 70 8.43 8.88 8.77
C GLY A 70 8.70 9.46 10.16
N SER A 71 8.52 8.68 11.24
CA SER A 71 8.68 9.16 12.61
C SER A 71 9.80 8.43 13.36
N ALA A 72 10.84 9.18 13.73
CA ALA A 72 11.93 8.67 14.57
C ALA A 72 11.43 8.19 15.95
N GLN A 73 10.46 8.91 16.53
CA GLN A 73 9.90 8.57 17.84
C GLN A 73 9.15 7.23 17.83
N VAL A 74 8.40 6.94 16.77
CA VAL A 74 7.74 5.64 16.60
C VAL A 74 8.79 4.56 16.39
N ARG A 75 9.77 4.82 15.52
CA ARG A 75 10.86 3.90 15.18
C ARG A 75 11.69 3.46 16.39
N GLU A 76 11.92 4.35 17.36
CA GLU A 76 12.65 4.08 18.60
C GLU A 76 11.83 3.29 19.62
N ARG A 77 10.50 3.49 19.65
CA ARG A 77 9.59 2.79 20.57
C ARG A 77 9.21 1.39 20.10
N THR A 78 9.30 1.11 18.80
CA THR A 78 8.92 -0.19 18.25
C THR A 78 10.05 -1.21 18.36
N PRO A 79 9.79 -2.42 18.89
CA PRO A 79 10.78 -3.49 18.93
C PRO A 79 11.34 -3.83 17.55
N ARG A 80 12.64 -4.10 17.47
CA ARG A 80 13.36 -4.36 16.21
C ARG A 80 12.72 -5.48 15.38
N ALA A 81 12.31 -6.56 16.03
CA ALA A 81 11.65 -7.70 15.39
C ALA A 81 10.28 -7.32 14.79
N VAL A 82 9.48 -6.53 15.51
CA VAL A 82 8.18 -6.04 15.03
C VAL A 82 8.36 -5.12 13.84
N ARG A 83 9.35 -4.22 13.90
CA ARG A 83 9.67 -3.31 12.78
C ARG A 83 10.09 -4.07 11.53
N VAL A 84 10.99 -5.04 11.68
CA VAL A 84 11.44 -5.91 10.57
C VAL A 84 10.28 -6.68 9.97
N GLY A 85 9.47 -7.35 10.80
CA GLY A 85 8.31 -8.10 10.34
C GLY A 85 7.30 -7.21 9.59
N TRP A 86 6.98 -6.05 10.16
CA TRP A 86 6.04 -5.10 9.57
C TRP A 86 6.51 -4.58 8.22
N LEU A 87 7.75 -4.10 8.12
CA LEU A 87 8.31 -3.57 6.87
C LEU A 87 8.47 -4.68 5.82
N THR A 88 8.84 -5.89 6.23
CA THR A 88 8.95 -7.02 5.29
C THR A 88 7.59 -7.37 4.70
N LEU A 89 6.57 -7.50 5.55
CA LEU A 89 5.20 -7.79 5.10
C LEU A 89 4.66 -6.69 4.19
N LEU A 90 4.86 -5.43 4.57
CA LEU A 90 4.46 -4.28 3.78
C LEU A 90 5.16 -4.26 2.42
N GLY A 91 6.48 -4.49 2.39
CA GLY A 91 7.25 -4.54 1.15
C GLY A 91 6.81 -5.67 0.22
N LEU A 92 6.49 -6.85 0.75
CA LEU A 92 5.92 -7.95 -0.02
C LEU A 92 4.52 -7.60 -0.55
N GLY A 93 3.68 -6.95 0.27
CA GLY A 93 2.36 -6.47 -0.12
C GLY A 93 2.42 -5.50 -1.29
N GLU A 94 3.28 -4.48 -1.21
CA GLU A 94 3.48 -3.52 -2.31
C GLU A 94 4.00 -4.18 -3.58
N LEU A 95 4.83 -5.22 -3.47
CA LEU A 95 5.32 -5.95 -4.63
C LEU A 95 4.19 -6.77 -5.29
N ALA A 96 3.30 -7.36 -4.48
CA ALA A 96 2.08 -8.00 -4.98
C ALA A 96 1.14 -6.98 -5.67
N VAL A 97 0.97 -5.80 -5.10
CA VAL A 97 0.18 -4.71 -5.70
C VAL A 97 0.80 -4.26 -7.04
N ALA A 98 2.11 -4.03 -7.07
CA ALA A 98 2.82 -3.63 -8.28
C ALA A 98 2.66 -4.65 -9.42
N THR A 99 2.78 -5.94 -9.10
CA THR A 99 2.60 -7.04 -10.08
C THR A 99 1.16 -7.15 -10.56
N MET A 100 0.16 -6.94 -9.70
CA MET A 100 -1.25 -6.87 -10.12
C MET A 100 -1.50 -5.71 -11.09
N PHE A 101 -1.02 -4.51 -10.78
CA PHE A 101 -1.16 -3.36 -11.68
C PHE A 101 -0.46 -3.58 -13.01
N LEU A 102 0.76 -4.14 -13.00
CA LEU A 102 1.47 -4.47 -14.24
C LEU A 102 0.72 -5.51 -15.07
N ARG A 103 0.13 -6.52 -14.44
CA ARG A 103 -0.68 -7.52 -15.13
C ARG A 103 -1.93 -6.90 -15.75
N ASN A 104 -2.61 -6.01 -15.03
CA ASN A 104 -3.79 -5.29 -15.52
C ASN A 104 -3.43 -4.35 -16.68
N VAL A 105 -2.30 -3.64 -16.58
CA VAL A 105 -1.75 -2.81 -17.65
C VAL A 105 -1.41 -3.64 -18.89
N ALA A 106 -0.81 -4.82 -18.70
CA ALA A 106 -0.43 -5.71 -19.81
C ALA A 106 -1.64 -6.39 -20.48
N ALA A 107 -2.73 -6.60 -19.75
CA ALA A 107 -3.95 -7.24 -20.25
C ALA A 107 -4.99 -6.24 -20.79
N GLY A 108 -4.92 -4.97 -20.39
CA GLY A 108 -5.89 -3.94 -20.75
C GLY A 108 -5.60 -3.23 -22.08
N ALA A 109 -6.65 -2.62 -22.67
CA ALA A 109 -6.49 -1.69 -23.77
C ALA A 109 -5.82 -0.38 -23.28
N SER A 110 -5.04 0.25 -24.15
CA SER A 110 -4.33 1.50 -23.83
C SER A 110 -5.33 2.62 -23.53
N GLY A 111 -5.35 3.10 -22.28
CA GLY A 111 -6.27 4.14 -21.82
C GLY A 111 -5.71 4.93 -20.63
N PRO A 112 -6.47 5.91 -20.07
CA PRO A 112 -6.05 6.68 -18.90
C PRO A 112 -5.75 5.79 -17.68
N ASP A 113 -6.44 4.67 -17.55
CA ASP A 113 -6.23 3.69 -16.48
C ASP A 113 -4.86 3.00 -16.57
N THR A 114 -4.30 2.89 -17.78
CA THR A 114 -2.96 2.35 -18.00
C THR A 114 -1.90 3.22 -17.35
N LEU A 115 -2.03 4.56 -17.46
CA LEU A 115 -1.10 5.51 -16.86
C LEU A 115 -1.18 5.45 -15.32
N ILE A 116 -2.39 5.38 -14.77
CA ILE A 116 -2.62 5.25 -13.33
C ILE A 116 -1.99 3.95 -12.83
N GLY A 117 -2.21 2.84 -13.54
CA GLY A 117 -1.62 1.54 -13.22
C GLY A 117 -0.08 1.58 -13.21
N VAL A 118 0.54 2.18 -14.23
CA VAL A 118 2.01 2.31 -14.30
C VAL A 118 2.54 3.17 -13.15
N LEU A 119 1.92 4.32 -12.87
CA LEU A 119 2.34 5.20 -11.77
C LEU A 119 2.20 4.50 -10.41
N ALA A 120 1.09 3.77 -10.20
CA ALA A 120 0.88 2.97 -9.01
C ALA A 120 1.94 1.88 -8.87
N SER A 121 2.27 1.14 -9.94
CA SER A 121 3.35 0.15 -9.93
C SER A 121 4.70 0.76 -9.58
N VAL A 122 5.03 1.94 -10.13
CA VAL A 122 6.30 2.63 -9.82
C VAL A 122 6.35 3.06 -8.36
N ALA A 123 5.27 3.64 -7.84
CA ALA A 123 5.16 4.03 -6.43
C ALA A 123 5.31 2.81 -5.50
N SER A 124 4.58 1.73 -5.78
CA SER A 124 4.65 0.49 -5.01
C SER A 124 6.05 -0.15 -5.04
N CYS A 125 6.72 -0.17 -6.20
CA CYS A 125 8.11 -0.62 -6.29
C CYS A 125 9.05 0.24 -5.44
N ALA A 126 8.89 1.57 -5.45
CA ALA A 126 9.69 2.46 -4.63
C ALA A 126 9.49 2.21 -3.12
N ILE A 127 8.24 1.98 -2.70
CA ILE A 127 7.92 1.64 -1.30
C ILE A 127 8.50 0.27 -0.94
N ALA A 128 8.37 -0.74 -1.81
CA ALA A 128 8.90 -2.09 -1.58
C ALA A 128 10.42 -2.09 -1.41
N VAL A 129 11.14 -1.44 -2.33
CA VAL A 129 12.60 -1.27 -2.22
C VAL A 129 12.95 -0.58 -0.91
N SER A 130 12.16 0.43 -0.53
CA SER A 130 12.41 1.20 0.68
C SER A 130 12.18 0.41 1.97
N CYS A 131 11.17 -0.45 1.98
CA CYS A 131 10.94 -1.34 3.09
C CYS A 131 12.06 -2.37 3.23
N LEU A 132 12.58 -2.89 2.10
CA LEU A 132 13.67 -3.86 2.07
C LEU A 132 15.01 -3.28 2.51
N THR A 133 15.36 -2.08 2.07
CA THR A 133 16.57 -1.37 2.49
C THR A 133 16.55 -1.10 3.99
N GLU A 134 15.45 -0.57 4.54
CA GLU A 134 15.30 -0.36 5.98
C GLU A 134 15.29 -1.68 6.77
N THR A 135 14.67 -2.73 6.24
CA THR A 135 14.75 -4.04 6.87
C THR A 135 16.21 -4.53 6.91
N SER A 136 16.97 -4.32 5.83
CA SER A 136 18.36 -4.74 5.74
C SER A 136 19.30 -3.93 6.64
N THR A 137 19.11 -2.61 6.77
CA THR A 137 19.89 -1.75 7.69
C THR A 137 19.65 -2.19 9.12
N VAL A 138 18.37 -2.45 9.43
CA VAL A 138 17.94 -2.93 10.73
C VAL A 138 18.45 -4.33 11.00
N LEU A 139 18.56 -5.24 10.05
CA LEU A 139 19.15 -6.56 10.29
C LEU A 139 20.68 -6.49 10.47
N ARG A 140 21.36 -5.65 9.69
CA ARG A 140 22.82 -5.47 9.75
C ARG A 140 23.33 -4.74 11.00
N GLY A 141 22.43 -4.09 11.76
CA GLY A 141 22.81 -3.37 12.99
C GLY A 141 23.52 -2.04 12.73
N THR A 142 23.59 -1.61 11.47
CA THR A 142 24.04 -0.27 11.08
C THR A 142 22.94 0.75 11.38
N PRO A 143 23.24 1.87 12.08
CA PRO A 143 22.27 2.93 12.28
C PRO A 143 21.88 3.55 10.93
N ALA A 144 20.56 3.70 10.72
CA ALA A 144 19.95 4.35 9.57
C ALA A 144 19.72 5.85 9.81
#